data_AF-A0A7V0TLP0-F1
#
_entry.id   AF-A0A7V0TLP0-F1
#
_cell.length_a   1.000
_cell.length_b   1.000
_cell.length_c   1.000
_cell.angle_alpha   90.00
_cell.angle_beta   90.00
_cell.angle_gamma   90.00
#
_symmetry.space_group_name_H-M   'P 1'
#
loop_
_entity.id
_entity.type
_entity.pdbx_description
1 polymer ?
#
loop_
_entity_poly.entity_id
_entity_poly.type
_entity_poly.pdbx_seq_one_letter_code
_entity_poly.pdbx_strand_id
1 'polypeptide(L)'
;PYVDLFQSHGGSMIMLAKGNRSKQVTEACKKHGGFYLGSIGGPAAILAKANIKSVEVVDFEELGMEAVRKIVVENFPAFIVVDDKGNDFYASL
;
A
#
# COMPACT_ATOMS: atom_id res chain seq x y z
N PRO A 1 -4.66 11.84 0.07
CA PRO A 1 -5.66 12.51 0.95
C PRO A 1 -6.05 11.69 2.20
N TYR A 2 -6.23 10.37 2.10
CA TYR A 2 -6.78 9.56 3.20
C TYR A 2 -5.78 9.12 4.29
N VAL A 3 -4.47 9.18 4.03
CA VAL A 3 -3.45 8.53 4.87
C VAL A 3 -3.42 9.08 6.30
N ASP A 4 -3.22 10.39 6.49
CA ASP A 4 -3.17 11.00 7.83
C ASP A 4 -4.49 10.78 8.60
N LEU A 5 -5.63 10.89 7.92
CA LEU A 5 -6.94 10.64 8.52
C LEU A 5 -7.04 9.21 9.05
N PHE A 6 -6.72 8.20 8.24
CA PHE A 6 -6.84 6.80 8.65
C PHE A 6 -5.82 6.43 9.73
N GLN A 7 -4.58 6.93 9.62
CA GLN A 7 -3.54 6.68 10.62
C GLN A 7 -3.85 7.34 11.98
N SER A 8 -4.48 8.52 11.99
CA SER A 8 -4.95 9.13 13.24
C SER A 8 -6.02 8.30 13.97
N HIS A 9 -6.66 7.35 13.27
CA HIS A 9 -7.61 6.38 13.82
C HIS A 9 -6.99 4.97 13.99
N GLY A 10 -5.66 4.84 13.88
CA GLY A 10 -4.94 3.57 14.01
C GLY A 10 -5.03 2.64 12.79
N GLY A 11 -5.60 3.10 11.67
CA GLY A 11 -5.75 2.34 10.43
C GLY A 11 -4.74 2.75 9.35
N SER A 12 -4.63 1.97 8.28
CA SER A 12 -3.76 2.30 7.13
C SER A 12 -2.28 2.55 7.51
N MET A 13 -1.79 1.87 8.54
CA MET A 13 -0.42 2.02 9.03
C MET A 13 0.62 1.53 8.03
N ILE A 14 0.31 0.50 7.24
CA ILE A 14 1.17 -0.03 6.19
C ILE A 14 0.35 -0.08 4.91
N MET A 15 0.85 0.57 3.87
CA MET A 15 0.19 0.67 2.56
C MET A 15 1.07 0.01 1.50
N LEU A 16 0.45 -0.62 0.51
CA LEU A 16 1.14 -1.23 -0.64
C LEU A 16 0.49 -0.74 -1.94
N ALA A 17 1.25 -0.07 -2.80
CA ALA A 17 0.79 0.34 -4.13
C ALA A 17 1.97 0.53 -5.10
N LYS A 18 1.82 1.40 -6.11
CA LYS A 18 2.86 1.73 -7.11
C LYS A 18 2.98 3.24 -7.29
N GLY A 19 4.18 3.69 -7.66
CA GLY A 19 4.49 5.10 -7.95
C GLY A 19 4.86 5.91 -6.70
N ASN A 20 5.40 7.10 -6.95
CA ASN A 20 5.73 8.09 -5.92
C ASN A 20 4.46 8.68 -5.28
N ARG A 21 4.62 9.30 -4.11
CA ARG A 21 3.52 9.86 -3.31
C ARG A 21 3.76 11.34 -3.04
N SER A 22 2.70 12.04 -2.64
CA SER A 22 2.85 13.42 -2.18
C SER A 22 3.52 13.46 -0.81
N LYS A 23 4.19 14.58 -0.50
CA LYS A 23 4.85 14.83 0.79
C LYS A 23 3.93 14.61 2.00
N GLN A 24 2.62 14.84 1.84
CA GLN A 24 1.63 14.60 2.89
C GLN A 24 1.64 13.14 3.40
N VAL A 25 1.98 12.17 2.54
CA VAL A 25 2.07 10.76 2.94
C VAL A 25 3.33 10.52 3.77
N THR A 26 4.46 11.10 3.36
CA THR A 26 5.72 11.04 4.11
C THR A 26 5.59 11.64 5.50
N GLU A 27 4.95 12.81 5.63
CA GLU A 27 4.71 13.42 6.93
C GLU A 27 3.73 12.61 7.79
N ALA A 28 2.71 11.99 7.19
CA ALA A 28 1.78 11.12 7.92
C ALA A 28 2.50 9.87 8.47
N CYS A 29 3.28 9.19 7.63
CA CYS A 29 4.07 8.03 8.05
C CYS A 29 5.03 8.38 9.19
N LYS A 30 5.73 9.52 9.10
CA LYS A 30 6.59 10.03 10.17
C LYS A 30 5.84 10.32 11.47
N LYS A 31 4.66 10.94 11.36
CA LYS A 31 3.85 11.35 12.51
C LYS A 31 3.26 10.14 13.26
N HIS A 32 2.83 9.12 12.53
CA HIS A 32 2.06 8.01 13.10
C HIS A 32 2.84 6.69 13.22
N GLY A 33 4.03 6.59 12.65
CA GLY A 33 4.81 5.35 12.60
C GLY A 33 4.39 4.40 11.48
N GLY A 34 3.98 4.96 10.33
CA GLY A 34 3.49 4.21 9.18
C GLY A 34 4.55 3.95 8.10
N PHE A 35 4.21 3.11 7.13
CA PHE A 35 5.07 2.74 6.00
C PHE A 35 4.31 2.72 4.68
N TYR A 36 4.98 3.10 3.60
CA TYR A 36 4.50 2.89 2.24
C TYR A 36 5.46 1.96 1.49
N LEU A 37 4.92 0.82 1.07
CA LEU A 37 5.60 -0.19 0.28
C LEU A 37 5.25 0.01 -1.20
N GLY A 38 6.29 0.08 -2.04
CA GLY A 38 6.15 0.16 -3.49
C GLY A 38 6.32 -1.21 -4.12
N SER A 39 5.28 -1.72 -4.77
CA SER A 39 5.39 -2.87 -5.67
C SER A 39 5.72 -2.44 -7.10
N ILE A 40 6.12 -3.42 -7.91
CA ILE A 40 6.42 -3.22 -9.33
C ILE A 40 5.10 -3.06 -10.08
N GLY A 41 4.94 -1.92 -10.78
CA GLY A 41 3.78 -1.68 -11.65
C GLY A 41 3.93 -2.37 -13.00
N GLY A 42 2.87 -3.04 -13.48
CA GLY A 42 2.84 -3.71 -14.79
C GLY A 42 2.71 -5.24 -14.78
N PRO A 43 3.50 -6.01 -13.98
CA PRO A 43 3.57 -7.47 -14.08
C PRO A 43 2.38 -8.19 -13.38
N ALA A 44 1.13 -7.76 -13.61
CA ALA A 44 -0.04 -8.27 -12.90
C ALA A 44 -0.28 -9.78 -13.09
N ALA A 45 -0.08 -10.31 -14.31
CA ALA A 45 -0.33 -11.72 -14.60
C ALA A 45 0.62 -12.66 -13.83
N ILE A 46 1.92 -12.31 -13.74
CA ILE A 46 2.88 -13.11 -12.99
C ILE A 46 2.67 -12.96 -11.48
N LEU A 47 2.32 -11.77 -10.99
CA LEU A 47 1.96 -11.58 -9.57
C LEU A 47 0.73 -12.42 -9.19
N ALA A 48 -0.31 -12.43 -10.03
CA ALA A 48 -1.50 -13.24 -9.81
C ALA A 48 -1.17 -14.74 -9.79
N LYS A 49 -0.33 -15.21 -10.72
CA LYS A 49 0.05 -16.62 -10.81
C LYS A 49 0.97 -17.08 -9.68
N ALA A 50 1.97 -16.26 -9.31
CA ALA A 50 3.05 -16.68 -8.42
C ALA A 50 2.79 -16.33 -6.95
N ASN A 51 2.18 -15.17 -6.69
CA ASN A 51 2.18 -14.55 -5.36
C ASN A 51 0.81 -14.53 -4.69
N ILE A 52 -0.29 -14.43 -5.44
CA ILE A 52 -1.65 -14.39 -4.87
C ILE A 52 -2.16 -15.82 -4.67
N LYS A 53 -2.51 -16.18 -3.44
CA LYS A 53 -2.94 -17.54 -3.06
C LYS A 53 -4.44 -17.66 -2.87
N SER A 54 -5.10 -16.59 -2.46
CA SER A 54 -6.56 -16.52 -2.36
C SER A 54 -7.05 -15.09 -2.49
N VAL A 55 -8.32 -14.95 -2.88
CA VAL A 55 -9.02 -13.67 -3.00
C VAL A 55 -10.45 -13.87 -2.50
N GLU A 56 -10.88 -13.04 -1.57
CA GLU A 56 -12.22 -13.02 -0.98
C GLU A 56 -12.74 -11.57 -0.98
N VAL A 57 -14.00 -11.35 -1.38
CA VAL A 57 -14.68 -10.05 -1.20
C VAL A 57 -15.19 -10.00 0.23
N VAL A 58 -14.88 -8.92 0.97
CA VAL A 58 -15.24 -8.80 2.39
C VAL A 58 -16.15 -7.62 2.70
N ASP A 59 -16.22 -6.62 1.81
CA ASP A 59 -17.14 -5.49 1.96
C ASP A 59 -17.37 -4.80 0.59
N PHE A 60 -18.50 -4.10 0.46
CA PHE A 60 -18.90 -3.33 -0.73
C PHE A 60 -18.88 -4.12 -2.05
N GLU A 61 -19.52 -5.30 -2.07
CA GLU A 61 -19.55 -6.20 -3.24
C GLU A 61 -20.10 -5.51 -4.50
N GLU A 62 -21.04 -4.58 -4.35
CA GLU A 62 -21.65 -3.79 -5.41
C GLU A 62 -20.64 -2.94 -6.20
N LEU A 63 -19.46 -2.66 -5.65
CA LEU A 63 -18.39 -1.90 -6.32
C LEU A 63 -17.54 -2.77 -7.27
N GLY A 64 -17.84 -4.06 -7.40
CA GLY A 64 -17.20 -4.96 -8.36
C GLY A 64 -15.69 -5.10 -8.15
N MET A 65 -14.88 -4.58 -9.07
CA MET A 65 -13.41 -4.68 -8.96
C MET A 65 -12.82 -3.76 -7.87
N GLU A 66 -13.58 -2.75 -7.43
CA GLU A 66 -13.18 -1.79 -6.38
C GLU A 66 -13.63 -2.20 -4.98
N ALA A 67 -14.36 -3.32 -4.84
CA ALA A 67 -14.77 -3.87 -3.56
C ALA A 67 -13.58 -4.16 -2.64
N VAL A 68 -13.80 -4.14 -1.32
CA VAL A 68 -12.74 -4.47 -0.36
C VAL A 68 -12.48 -5.97 -0.43
N ARG A 69 -11.21 -6.32 -0.64
CA ARG A 69 -10.78 -7.71 -0.79
C ARG A 69 -9.78 -8.10 0.27
N LYS A 70 -9.96 -9.29 0.82
CA LYS A 70 -8.95 -9.98 1.63
C LYS A 70 -8.21 -10.94 0.72
N ILE A 71 -6.89 -10.75 0.63
CA ILE A 71 -6.01 -11.61 -0.17
C ILE A 71 -4.95 -12.24 0.73
N VAL A 72 -4.58 -13.48 0.42
CA VAL A 72 -3.39 -14.11 1.00
C VAL A 72 -2.28 -14.07 -0.05
N VAL A 73 -1.12 -13.57 0.33
CA VAL A 73 0.04 -13.46 -0.56
C VAL A 73 1.24 -14.21 0.00
N GLU A 74 2.09 -14.69 -0.89
CA GLU A 74 3.37 -15.33 -0.55
C GLU A 74 4.48 -14.72 -1.42
N ASN A 75 5.61 -14.37 -0.81
CA ASN A 75 6.80 -13.82 -1.50
C ASN A 75 6.48 -12.61 -2.41
N PHE A 76 5.53 -11.76 -2.01
CA PHE A 76 5.11 -10.62 -2.82
C PHE A 76 6.18 -9.51 -2.81
N PRO A 77 6.73 -9.12 -3.97
CA PRO A 77 7.86 -8.20 -4.01
C PRO A 77 7.43 -6.74 -3.76
N ALA A 78 8.17 -6.06 -2.88
CA ALA A 78 8.02 -4.63 -2.62
C ALA A 78 9.32 -4.00 -2.11
N PHE A 79 9.40 -2.68 -2.23
CA PHE A 79 10.43 -1.83 -1.64
C PHE A 79 9.83 -0.96 -0.54
N ILE A 80 10.60 -0.64 0.50
CA ILE A 80 10.23 0.46 1.41
C ILE A 80 10.44 1.76 0.63
N VAL A 81 9.34 2.46 0.31
CA VAL A 81 9.38 3.74 -0.40
C VAL A 81 9.32 4.90 0.58
N VAL A 82 8.43 4.83 1.58
CA VAL A 82 8.39 5.78 2.69
C VAL A 82 8.52 5.02 4.00
N ASP A 83 9.40 5.50 4.87
CA ASP A 83 9.55 4.97 6.22
C ASP A 83 8.85 5.83 7.28
N ASP A 84 8.89 5.33 8.51
CA ASP A 84 8.34 5.96 9.72
C ASP A 84 9.18 7.12 10.25
N LYS A 85 10.25 7.53 9.54
CA LYS A 85 11.18 8.58 9.96
C LYS A 85 11.10 9.83 9.08
N GLY A 86 10.27 9.76 8.03
CA GLY A 86 10.09 10.83 7.06
C GLY A 86 11.04 10.75 5.88
N ASN A 87 11.66 9.59 5.64
CA ASN A 87 12.44 9.35 4.43
C ASN A 87 11.52 8.92 3.29
N ASP A 88 11.81 9.39 2.08
CA ASP A 88 11.14 9.00 0.85
C ASP A 88 12.20 8.64 -0.21
N PHE A 89 12.09 7.43 -0.75
CA PHE A 89 12.97 6.88 -1.78
C PHE A 89 13.12 7.81 -3.00
N TYR A 90 12.05 8.53 -3.35
CA TYR A 90 12.03 9.41 -4.53
C TYR A 90 12.47 10.85 -4.25
N ALA A 91 12.82 11.22 -3.02
CA ALA A 91 13.06 12.62 -2.63
C ALA A 91 14.29 13.27 -3.31
N SER A 92 15.21 12.47 -3.87
CA SER A 92 16.47 12.93 -4.48
C SER A 92 16.55 12.68 -5.98
N LEU A 93 15.44 12.42 -6.64
CA LEU A 93 15.32 12.25 -8.10
C LEU A 93 14.76 13.53 -8.74
#